data_AF-A0A937KAS1-F1
#
_entry.id   AF-A0A937KAS1-F1
#
_cell.length_a   1.000
_cell.length_b   1.000
_cell.length_c   1.000
_cell.angle_alpha   90.00
_cell.angle_beta   90.00
_cell.angle_gamma   90.00
#
_symmetry.space_group_name_H-M   'P 1'
#
loop_
_entity.id
_entity.type
_entity.pdbx_description
1 polymer ?
#
loop_
_entity_poly.entity_id
_entity_poly.type
_entity_poly.pdbx_seq_one_letter_code
_entity_poly.pdbx_strand_id
1 'polypeptide(L)'
;MKRIVFFSIWLLISGPLYSGEIVLSGTYQGKSVFVQNPFNHSKNTFCTKEVFVNDRKLFDVPQISAFKIDLSHLQLNDLVVIKITFDDGCTPRVVNPHVIQNPKQFKFISSQSDNQSISWNTAGEKPGGQFIIERYEAKRKQWEVIRSLLAKGRVDNNQYAIQAEHQNGENTYRVRYEDAEGNIVYSLELDYTSTDEPITFYPLVATNKLTLSDTTSYAITDYYGKLVKQGEGKEITVSELSPGEYYLNIQNRKEKFVKR
;
A
#
# COMPACT_ATOMS: atom_id res chain seq x y z
N MET A 1 -29.59 -74.60 40.79
CA MET A 1 -29.85 -74.00 39.46
C MET A 1 -30.05 -72.49 39.64
N LYS A 2 -29.07 -71.66 39.27
CA LYS A 2 -29.22 -70.19 39.26
C LYS A 2 -29.07 -69.70 37.82
N ARG A 3 -30.15 -69.14 37.27
CA ARG A 3 -30.21 -68.53 35.94
C ARG A 3 -29.57 -67.14 36.02
N ILE A 4 -28.47 -66.94 35.30
CA ILE A 4 -27.85 -65.63 35.11
C ILE A 4 -28.48 -65.03 33.85
N VAL A 5 -29.23 -63.95 34.01
CA VAL A 5 -29.79 -63.17 32.90
C VAL A 5 -28.76 -62.10 32.54
N PHE A 6 -28.21 -62.18 31.33
CA PHE A 6 -27.33 -61.16 30.77
C PHE A 6 -28.19 -60.04 30.18
N PHE A 7 -28.13 -58.84 30.77
CA PHE A 7 -28.75 -57.63 30.22
C PHE A 7 -27.71 -56.94 29.32
N SER A 8 -27.93 -56.94 28.01
CA SER A 8 -27.09 -56.23 27.04
C SER A 8 -27.47 -54.75 27.03
N ILE A 9 -26.56 -53.88 27.46
CA ILE A 9 -26.66 -52.42 27.34
C ILE A 9 -26.09 -52.02 25.98
N TRP A 10 -26.94 -51.51 25.11
CA TRP A 10 -26.55 -50.95 23.81
C TRP A 10 -26.16 -49.48 24.01
N LEU A 11 -24.86 -49.19 23.89
CA LEU A 11 -24.31 -47.85 24.04
C LEU A 11 -24.50 -47.07 22.73
N LEU A 12 -25.44 -46.14 22.68
CA LEU A 12 -25.61 -45.20 21.57
C LEU A 12 -24.45 -44.19 21.60
N ILE A 13 -23.49 -44.36 20.70
CA ILE A 13 -22.40 -43.40 20.47
C ILE A 13 -22.94 -42.30 19.56
N SER A 14 -23.27 -41.14 20.14
CA SER A 14 -23.54 -39.91 19.39
C SER A 14 -22.20 -39.29 18.94
N GLY A 15 -21.92 -39.32 17.64
CA GLY A 15 -20.79 -38.58 17.07
C GLY A 15 -21.06 -37.07 17.04
N PRO A 16 -20.05 -36.21 17.24
CA PRO A 16 -20.20 -34.76 17.07
C PRO A 16 -20.65 -34.41 15.64
N LEU A 17 -21.74 -33.66 15.54
CA LEU A 17 -22.15 -32.98 14.30
C LEU A 17 -21.15 -31.85 14.03
N TYR A 18 -20.47 -31.90 12.89
CA TYR A 18 -19.68 -30.79 12.41
C TYR A 18 -20.62 -29.62 12.05
N SER A 19 -20.27 -28.42 12.49
CA SER A 19 -21.00 -27.19 12.25
C SER A 19 -19.95 -26.12 11.96
N GLY A 20 -20.11 -25.40 10.85
CA GLY A 20 -19.24 -24.29 10.51
C GLY A 20 -19.47 -23.10 11.44
N GLU A 21 -18.43 -22.29 11.63
CA GLU A 21 -18.48 -21.07 12.45
C GLU A 21 -17.83 -19.89 11.71
N ILE A 22 -18.47 -18.71 11.79
CA ILE A 22 -17.90 -17.42 11.41
C ILE A 22 -17.74 -16.60 12.70
N VAL A 23 -16.52 -16.14 12.96
CA VAL A 23 -16.20 -15.24 14.08
C VAL A 23 -15.72 -13.89 13.53
N LEU A 24 -16.35 -12.81 13.98
CA LEU A 24 -15.95 -11.43 13.71
C LEU A 24 -15.65 -10.72 15.03
N SER A 25 -14.59 -9.93 15.07
CA SER A 25 -14.26 -9.11 16.23
C SER A 25 -13.85 -7.69 15.85
N GLY A 26 -14.14 -6.75 16.74
CA GLY A 26 -13.65 -5.37 16.68
C GLY A 26 -14.47 -4.43 17.57
N THR A 27 -14.84 -3.24 17.09
CA THR A 27 -15.48 -2.19 17.89
C THR A 27 -16.76 -1.66 17.26
N TYR A 28 -17.73 -1.26 18.08
CA TYR A 28 -18.98 -0.68 17.59
C TYR A 28 -18.77 0.76 17.08
N GLN A 29 -19.03 0.98 15.78
CA GLN A 29 -18.88 2.29 15.11
C GLN A 29 -20.25 2.92 14.74
N GLY A 30 -21.30 2.63 15.52
CA GLY A 30 -22.64 3.22 15.31
C GLY A 30 -23.48 2.56 14.21
N LYS A 31 -23.04 1.41 13.65
CA LYS A 31 -23.75 0.68 12.58
C LYS A 31 -23.96 -0.78 12.96
N SER A 32 -25.14 -1.31 12.61
CA SER A 32 -25.49 -2.73 12.77
C SER A 32 -24.91 -3.61 11.66
N VAL A 33 -24.78 -4.91 11.93
CA VAL A 33 -24.27 -5.90 10.97
C VAL A 33 -25.43 -6.62 10.27
N PHE A 34 -25.31 -6.85 8.97
CA PHE A 34 -26.30 -7.56 8.17
C PHE A 34 -25.71 -8.89 7.67
N VAL A 35 -26.53 -9.93 7.75
CA VAL A 35 -26.14 -11.30 7.37
C VAL A 35 -27.15 -11.84 6.37
N GLN A 36 -26.64 -12.39 5.27
CA GLN A 36 -27.40 -13.19 4.32
C GLN A 36 -27.36 -14.66 4.76
N ASN A 37 -28.53 -15.25 4.93
CA ASN A 37 -28.74 -16.58 5.45
C ASN A 37 -29.36 -17.46 4.33
N PRO A 38 -28.55 -18.20 3.57
CA PRO A 38 -29.07 -18.96 2.43
C PRO A 38 -30.00 -20.10 2.88
N PHE A 39 -30.98 -20.41 2.03
CA PHE A 39 -31.83 -21.58 2.21
C PHE A 39 -31.14 -22.83 1.66
N ASN A 40 -31.05 -23.87 2.48
CA ASN A 40 -30.53 -25.17 2.07
C ASN A 40 -31.67 -26.03 1.53
N HIS A 41 -31.79 -26.13 0.20
CA HIS A 41 -32.84 -26.91 -0.45
C HIS A 41 -32.79 -28.41 -0.12
N SER A 42 -31.60 -28.97 0.12
CA SER A 42 -31.45 -30.40 0.44
C SER A 42 -31.96 -30.75 1.83
N LYS A 43 -31.77 -29.85 2.81
CA LYS A 43 -32.24 -30.00 4.20
C LYS A 43 -33.61 -29.34 4.46
N ASN A 44 -34.12 -28.57 3.50
CA ASN A 44 -35.33 -27.77 3.61
C ASN A 44 -35.32 -26.81 4.82
N THR A 45 -34.14 -26.27 5.17
CA THR A 45 -33.91 -25.37 6.31
C THR A 45 -33.00 -24.21 5.92
N PHE A 46 -33.03 -23.12 6.68
CA PHE A 46 -32.03 -22.06 6.56
C PHE A 46 -30.70 -22.45 7.19
N CYS A 47 -29.61 -21.83 6.70
CA CYS A 47 -28.26 -22.25 7.01
C CYS A 47 -27.78 -21.94 8.44
N THR A 48 -28.12 -20.74 8.94
CA THR A 48 -27.69 -20.28 10.25
C THR A 48 -28.38 -21.05 11.37
N LYS A 49 -27.60 -21.52 12.36
CA LYS A 49 -28.08 -22.13 13.60
C LYS A 49 -28.19 -21.10 14.71
N GLU A 50 -27.06 -20.61 15.20
CA GLU A 50 -27.06 -19.67 16.33
C GLU A 50 -26.22 -18.45 16.00
N VAL A 51 -26.62 -17.31 16.55
CA VAL A 51 -25.87 -16.06 16.45
C VAL A 51 -25.67 -15.51 17.85
N PHE A 52 -24.42 -15.20 18.19
CA PHE A 52 -24.05 -14.59 19.45
C PHE A 52 -23.41 -13.23 19.23
N VAL A 53 -23.64 -12.31 20.17
CA VAL A 53 -22.95 -11.03 20.28
C VAL A 53 -22.42 -10.94 21.72
N ASN A 54 -21.10 -10.85 21.89
CA ASN A 54 -20.44 -10.83 23.20
C ASN A 54 -20.95 -11.94 24.14
N ASP A 55 -20.91 -13.19 23.63
CA ASP A 55 -21.39 -14.41 24.30
C ASP A 55 -22.90 -14.49 24.61
N ARG A 56 -23.66 -13.43 24.31
CA ARG A 56 -25.12 -13.44 24.42
C ARG A 56 -25.75 -13.97 23.13
N LYS A 57 -26.52 -15.05 23.22
CA LYS A 57 -27.31 -15.57 22.10
C LYS A 57 -28.40 -14.56 21.69
N LEU A 58 -28.42 -14.21 20.41
CA LEU A 58 -29.38 -13.28 19.80
C LEU A 58 -30.39 -14.00 18.90
N PHE A 59 -29.93 -14.97 18.11
CA PHE A 59 -30.79 -15.77 17.24
C PHE A 59 -30.58 -17.26 17.51
N ASP A 60 -31.69 -18.01 17.41
CA ASP A 60 -31.74 -19.46 17.51
C ASP A 60 -32.59 -19.98 16.34
N VAL A 61 -31.93 -20.67 15.41
CA VAL A 61 -32.41 -21.22 14.13
C VAL A 61 -33.29 -20.24 13.31
N PRO A 62 -32.76 -19.07 12.90
CA PRO A 62 -33.56 -18.04 12.21
C PRO A 62 -34.14 -18.52 10.87
N GLN A 63 -35.47 -18.45 10.73
CA GLN A 63 -36.22 -18.88 9.54
C GLN A 63 -36.40 -17.76 8.50
N ILE A 64 -35.33 -17.02 8.20
CA ILE A 64 -35.34 -15.86 7.31
C ILE A 64 -34.08 -15.82 6.45
N SER A 65 -34.22 -15.36 5.20
CA SER A 65 -33.14 -15.33 4.21
C SER A 65 -32.04 -14.30 4.46
N ALA A 66 -32.31 -13.32 5.32
CA ALA A 66 -31.35 -12.33 5.80
C ALA A 66 -31.84 -11.73 7.11
N PHE A 67 -30.90 -11.28 7.95
CA PHE A 67 -31.24 -10.66 9.23
C PHE A 67 -30.23 -9.57 9.62
N LYS A 68 -30.70 -8.66 10.50
CA LYS A 68 -29.91 -7.59 11.10
C LYS A 68 -29.50 -8.01 12.51
N ILE A 69 -28.20 -7.96 12.79
CA ILE A 69 -27.65 -8.05 14.15
C ILE A 69 -27.62 -6.62 14.70
N ASP A 70 -28.56 -6.32 15.58
CA ASP A 70 -28.72 -4.98 16.14
C ASP A 70 -27.70 -4.70 17.25
N LEU A 71 -26.85 -3.69 17.02
CA LEU A 71 -25.77 -3.30 17.91
C LEU A 71 -26.04 -1.94 18.58
N SER A 72 -27.21 -1.33 18.37
CA SER A 72 -27.53 0.02 18.89
C SER A 72 -27.55 0.14 20.41
N HIS A 73 -27.53 -0.99 21.13
CA HIS A 73 -27.45 -1.06 22.58
C HIS A 73 -26.03 -0.84 23.13
N LEU A 74 -25.02 -0.80 22.26
CA LEU A 74 -23.61 -0.60 22.61
C LEU A 74 -23.21 0.88 22.50
N GLN A 75 -22.22 1.29 23.28
CA GLN A 75 -21.58 2.60 23.16
C GLN A 75 -20.55 2.61 22.04
N LEU A 76 -20.29 3.79 21.46
CA LEU A 76 -19.23 3.95 20.45
C LEU A 76 -17.90 3.43 21.01
N ASN A 77 -17.21 2.62 20.21
CA ASN A 77 -15.97 1.91 20.51
C ASN A 77 -16.06 0.71 21.46
N ASP A 78 -17.25 0.31 21.91
CA ASP A 78 -17.42 -0.94 22.67
C ASP A 78 -16.90 -2.13 21.88
N LEU A 79 -16.23 -3.05 22.57
CA LEU A 79 -15.77 -4.30 21.96
C LEU A 79 -16.96 -5.17 21.53
N VAL A 80 -16.89 -5.69 20.31
CA VAL A 80 -17.91 -6.55 19.73
C VAL A 80 -17.26 -7.82 19.22
N VAL A 81 -17.77 -8.97 19.65
CA VAL A 81 -17.48 -10.28 19.09
C VAL A 81 -18.80 -10.87 18.60
N ILE A 82 -18.91 -11.10 17.29
CA ILE A 82 -20.06 -11.77 16.67
C ILE A 82 -19.64 -13.17 16.28
N LYS A 83 -20.44 -14.15 16.70
CA LYS A 83 -20.24 -15.56 16.38
C LYS A 83 -21.47 -16.11 15.69
N ILE A 84 -21.33 -16.68 14.51
CA ILE A 84 -22.42 -17.26 13.71
C ILE A 84 -22.10 -18.72 13.46
N THR A 85 -22.91 -19.64 13.99
CA THR A 85 -22.81 -21.07 13.71
C THR A 85 -23.79 -21.46 12.61
N PHE A 86 -23.45 -22.43 11.78
CA PHE A 86 -24.28 -22.84 10.64
C PHE A 86 -24.08 -24.30 10.26
N ASP A 87 -25.04 -24.83 9.51
CA ASP A 87 -25.04 -26.21 9.03
C ASP A 87 -24.02 -26.47 7.92
N ASP A 88 -23.47 -27.69 7.90
CA ASP A 88 -22.65 -28.15 6.80
C ASP A 88 -23.42 -28.15 5.47
N GLY A 89 -22.71 -27.77 4.40
CA GLY A 89 -23.25 -27.72 3.03
C GLY A 89 -23.90 -26.39 2.65
N CYS A 90 -23.83 -25.38 3.51
CA CYS A 90 -24.22 -24.00 3.21
C CYS A 90 -23.33 -23.03 4.00
N THR A 91 -23.28 -21.75 3.62
CA THR A 91 -22.46 -20.75 4.35
C THR A 91 -23.15 -19.39 4.35
N PRO A 92 -23.50 -18.84 5.52
CA PRO A 92 -24.01 -17.48 5.62
C PRO A 92 -22.96 -16.46 5.19
N ARG A 93 -23.40 -15.31 4.66
CA ARG A 93 -22.50 -14.23 4.25
C ARG A 93 -22.76 -12.98 5.06
N VAL A 94 -21.74 -12.49 5.75
CA VAL A 94 -21.79 -11.16 6.39
C VAL A 94 -21.62 -10.09 5.31
N VAL A 95 -22.59 -9.19 5.19
CA VAL A 95 -22.69 -8.22 4.09
C VAL A 95 -21.74 -7.04 4.31
N ASN A 96 -21.64 -6.56 5.55
CA ASN A 96 -20.89 -5.35 5.91
C ASN A 96 -19.92 -5.59 7.08
N PRO A 97 -19.00 -6.58 7.04
CA PRO A 97 -18.13 -6.90 8.18
C PRO A 97 -17.27 -5.71 8.65
N HIS A 98 -16.96 -4.77 7.76
CA HIS A 98 -16.18 -3.57 8.04
C HIS A 98 -16.82 -2.62 9.08
N VAL A 99 -18.12 -2.72 9.38
CA VAL A 99 -18.77 -1.79 10.33
C VAL A 99 -18.41 -2.05 11.79
N ILE A 100 -17.87 -3.23 12.09
CA ILE A 100 -17.36 -3.57 13.42
C ILE A 100 -15.87 -3.90 13.41
N GLN A 101 -15.23 -4.02 12.24
CA GLN A 101 -13.79 -4.19 12.21
C GLN A 101 -13.14 -2.90 12.67
N ASN A 102 -12.23 -2.99 13.64
CA ASN A 102 -11.44 -1.84 14.03
C ASN A 102 -10.66 -1.39 12.77
N PRO A 103 -10.86 -0.17 12.25
CA PRO A 103 -10.03 0.29 11.14
C PRO A 103 -8.60 0.26 11.64
N LYS A 104 -7.77 -0.63 11.07
CA LYS A 104 -6.32 -0.54 11.32
C LYS A 104 -5.94 0.88 10.93
N GLN A 105 -5.48 1.66 11.92
CA GLN A 105 -4.94 2.97 11.60
C GLN A 105 -3.81 2.78 10.59
N PHE A 106 -3.79 3.64 9.58
CA PHE A 106 -2.76 3.58 8.56
C PHE A 106 -1.38 3.64 9.23
N LYS A 107 -0.47 2.77 8.78
CA LYS A 107 0.94 2.82 9.18
C LYS A 107 1.86 2.36 8.05
N PHE A 108 3.04 2.95 8.03
CA PHE A 108 4.18 2.38 7.33
C PHE A 108 4.73 1.21 8.17
N ILE A 109 4.86 0.04 7.54
CA ILE A 109 5.51 -1.13 8.12
C ILE A 109 7.02 -1.02 7.91
N SER A 110 7.43 -0.67 6.70
CA SER A 110 8.82 -0.40 6.34
C SER A 110 8.90 0.53 5.15
N SER A 111 10.03 1.20 5.02
CA SER A 111 10.36 2.09 3.90
C SER A 111 11.88 2.06 3.72
N GLN A 112 12.35 1.83 2.51
CA GLN A 112 13.78 1.80 2.18
C GLN A 112 14.07 2.39 0.80
N SER A 113 15.28 2.94 0.66
CA SER A 113 15.85 3.34 -0.63
C SER A 113 17.09 2.50 -0.88
N ASP A 114 17.18 1.91 -2.07
CA ASP A 114 18.38 1.24 -2.58
C ASP A 114 18.81 1.88 -3.89
N ASN A 115 19.84 1.35 -4.55
CA ASN A 115 20.43 1.94 -5.76
C ASN A 115 19.47 2.09 -6.95
N GLN A 116 18.38 1.32 -7.00
CA GLN A 116 17.46 1.29 -8.13
C GLN A 116 16.06 1.73 -7.76
N SER A 117 15.67 1.64 -6.49
CA SER A 117 14.29 1.75 -6.08
C SER A 117 14.08 2.42 -4.72
N ILE A 118 12.93 3.09 -4.63
CA ILE A 118 12.33 3.53 -3.37
C ILE A 118 11.12 2.62 -3.15
N SER A 119 11.11 1.87 -2.04
CA SER A 119 10.08 0.88 -1.74
C SER A 119 9.54 1.01 -0.33
N TRP A 120 8.26 0.68 -0.16
CA TRP A 120 7.59 0.75 1.15
C TRP A 120 6.47 -0.27 1.27
N ASN A 121 6.21 -0.65 2.51
CA ASN A 121 5.12 -1.53 2.92
C ASN A 121 4.19 -0.80 3.89
N THR A 122 2.90 -1.03 3.79
CA THR A 122 1.86 -0.35 4.58
C THR A 122 0.82 -1.34 5.08
N ALA A 123 0.07 -0.94 6.11
CA ALA A 123 -1.17 -1.58 6.53
C ALA A 123 -2.20 -0.52 6.91
N GLY A 124 -3.48 -0.87 6.83
CA GLY A 124 -4.56 0.04 7.24
C GLY A 124 -4.82 1.18 6.26
N GLU A 125 -4.60 0.97 4.96
CA GLU A 125 -4.95 1.99 3.96
C GLU A 125 -6.47 2.16 3.86
N LYS A 126 -6.89 3.37 3.50
CA LYS A 126 -8.27 3.71 3.19
C LYS A 126 -8.45 3.82 1.67
N PRO A 127 -9.62 3.45 1.13
CA PRO A 127 -9.95 3.69 -0.28
C PRO A 127 -9.80 5.17 -0.65
N GLY A 128 -9.23 5.45 -1.82
CA GLY A 128 -9.05 6.82 -2.32
C GLY A 128 -7.84 7.58 -1.74
N GLY A 129 -7.02 6.94 -0.90
CA GLY A 129 -5.76 7.53 -0.45
C GLY A 129 -4.70 7.60 -1.55
N GLN A 130 -3.67 8.41 -1.32
CA GLN A 130 -2.54 8.60 -2.23
C GLN A 130 -1.20 8.65 -1.48
N PHE A 131 -0.14 8.27 -2.18
CA PHE A 131 1.24 8.44 -1.77
C PHE A 131 1.90 9.56 -2.57
N ILE A 132 2.61 10.44 -1.88
CA ILE A 132 3.48 11.45 -2.47
C ILE A 132 4.90 11.15 -2.00
N ILE A 133 5.79 10.96 -2.96
CA ILE A 133 7.21 10.71 -2.71
C ILE A 133 7.92 12.04 -2.86
N GLU A 134 8.67 12.42 -1.83
CA GLU A 134 9.35 13.70 -1.74
C GLU A 134 10.84 13.47 -1.51
N ARG A 135 11.69 14.33 -2.08
CA ARG A 135 13.13 14.38 -1.81
C ARG A 135 13.49 15.69 -1.15
N TYR A 136 14.41 15.63 -0.20
CA TYR A 136 14.93 16.80 0.48
C TYR A 136 15.95 17.54 -0.40
N GLU A 137 15.75 18.83 -0.60
CA GLU A 137 16.69 19.73 -1.28
C GLU A 137 17.44 20.56 -0.22
N ALA A 138 18.68 20.14 0.08
CA ALA A 138 19.48 20.72 1.15
C ALA A 138 19.76 22.23 0.96
N LYS A 139 19.90 22.70 -0.29
CA LYS A 139 20.18 24.13 -0.57
C LYS A 139 19.02 25.04 -0.19
N ARG A 140 17.79 24.55 -0.34
CA ARG A 140 16.56 25.30 -0.07
C ARG A 140 15.90 24.91 1.26
N LYS A 141 16.37 23.84 1.90
CA LYS A 141 15.81 23.24 3.11
C LYS A 141 14.32 22.91 2.96
N GLN A 142 13.95 22.35 1.81
CA GLN A 142 12.56 22.05 1.46
C GLN A 142 12.43 20.65 0.88
N TRP A 143 11.23 20.09 0.97
CA TRP A 143 10.86 18.82 0.35
C TRP A 143 10.25 19.09 -1.03
N GLU A 144 10.81 18.49 -2.07
CA GLU A 144 10.32 18.59 -3.45
C GLU A 144 9.61 17.29 -3.84
N VAL A 145 8.41 17.41 -4.41
CA VAL A 145 7.63 16.26 -4.88
C VAL A 145 8.29 15.67 -6.12
N ILE A 146 8.60 14.38 -6.06
CA ILE A 146 9.16 13.64 -7.20
C ILE A 146 8.04 12.91 -7.95
N ARG A 147 7.15 12.27 -7.19
CA ARG A 147 6.14 11.38 -7.77
C ARG A 147 4.92 11.28 -6.86
N SER A 148 3.77 11.02 -7.47
CA SER A 148 2.53 10.69 -6.77
C SER A 148 1.97 9.37 -7.30
N LEU A 149 1.35 8.59 -6.42
CA LEU A 149 0.79 7.27 -6.73
C LEU A 149 -0.51 7.07 -5.93
N LEU A 150 -1.54 6.53 -6.58
CA LEU A 150 -2.76 6.13 -5.85
C LEU A 150 -2.47 4.92 -4.96
N ALA A 151 -2.97 4.97 -3.72
CA ALA A 151 -2.93 3.83 -2.83
C ALA A 151 -3.86 2.71 -3.33
N LYS A 152 -3.51 1.46 -3.03
CA LYS A 152 -4.36 0.29 -3.31
C LYS A 152 -5.64 0.32 -2.46
N GLY A 153 -5.61 1.01 -1.31
CA GLY A 153 -6.76 1.25 -0.46
C GLY A 153 -7.24 0.02 0.29
N ARG A 154 -6.35 -0.95 0.52
CA ARG A 154 -6.66 -2.20 1.24
C ARG A 154 -6.17 -2.11 2.69
N VAL A 155 -6.98 -2.61 3.61
CA VAL A 155 -6.68 -2.63 5.05
C VAL A 155 -5.53 -3.59 5.39
N ASP A 156 -5.33 -4.62 4.57
CA ASP A 156 -4.22 -5.58 4.69
C ASP A 156 -2.87 -4.97 4.29
N ASN A 157 -1.84 -5.80 4.29
CA ASN A 157 -0.51 -5.35 3.91
C ASN A 157 -0.47 -5.02 2.41
N ASN A 158 0.07 -3.86 2.09
CA ASN A 158 0.33 -3.44 0.72
C ASN A 158 1.83 -3.15 0.54
N GLN A 159 2.30 -3.38 -0.67
CA GLN A 159 3.69 -3.15 -1.06
C GLN A 159 3.73 -2.28 -2.33
N TYR A 160 4.72 -1.38 -2.36
CA TYR A 160 4.98 -0.48 -3.47
C TYR A 160 6.48 -0.36 -3.72
N ALA A 161 6.84 -0.08 -4.96
CA ALA A 161 8.17 0.32 -5.36
C ALA A 161 8.07 1.26 -6.55
N ILE A 162 8.94 2.26 -6.58
CA ILE A 162 9.17 3.11 -7.75
C ILE A 162 10.66 3.06 -8.10
N GLN A 163 10.98 3.31 -9.37
CA GLN A 163 12.37 3.52 -9.76
C GLN A 163 12.91 4.78 -9.08
N ALA A 164 14.09 4.66 -8.48
CA ALA A 164 14.77 5.77 -7.85
C ALA A 164 15.51 6.61 -8.90
N GLU A 165 15.41 7.94 -8.75
CA GLU A 165 16.09 8.92 -9.59
C GLU A 165 17.11 9.68 -8.72
N HIS A 166 18.14 8.94 -8.27
CA HIS A 166 19.16 9.49 -7.39
C HIS A 166 19.96 10.61 -8.06
N GLN A 167 20.22 11.65 -7.28
CA GLN A 167 21.30 12.58 -7.57
C GLN A 167 22.61 12.02 -7.02
N ASN A 168 23.72 12.52 -7.55
CA ASN A 168 25.02 12.16 -7.02
C ASN A 168 25.19 12.66 -5.58
N GLY A 169 25.79 11.84 -4.72
CA GLY A 169 25.99 12.14 -3.31
C GLY A 169 24.80 11.73 -2.45
N GLU A 170 24.59 12.46 -1.37
CA GLU A 170 23.56 12.16 -0.38
C GLU A 170 22.16 12.47 -0.94
N ASN A 171 21.27 11.49 -0.84
CA ASN A 171 19.86 11.64 -1.15
C ASN A 171 19.05 11.26 0.08
N THR A 172 18.09 12.12 0.44
CA THR A 172 17.14 11.85 1.51
C THR A 172 15.73 11.94 0.94
N TYR A 173 14.96 10.86 1.11
CA TYR A 173 13.58 10.75 0.64
C TYR A 173 12.63 10.60 1.82
N ARG A 174 11.35 10.88 1.58
CA ARG A 174 10.24 10.44 2.44
C ARG A 174 9.02 10.12 1.62
N VAL A 175 8.16 9.27 2.16
CA VAL A 175 6.86 8.94 1.59
C VAL A 175 5.78 9.53 2.48
N ARG A 176 4.90 10.32 1.89
CA ARG A 176 3.74 10.92 2.53
C ARG A 176 2.49 10.19 2.06
N TYR A 177 1.73 9.62 2.97
CA TYR A 177 0.39 9.10 2.72
C TYR A 177 -0.64 10.16 3.08
N GLU A 178 -1.65 10.34 2.23
CA GLU A 178 -2.79 11.24 2.44
C GLU A 178 -4.07 10.47 2.13
N ASP A 179 -5.00 10.40 3.07
CA ASP A 179 -6.31 9.77 2.84
C ASP A 179 -7.33 10.74 2.24
N ALA A 180 -8.49 10.21 1.82
CA ALA A 180 -9.56 11.00 1.20
C ALA A 180 -10.15 12.06 2.14
N GLU A 181 -9.91 11.96 3.45
CA GLU A 181 -10.34 12.92 4.46
C GLU A 181 -9.25 13.97 4.77
N GLY A 182 -8.09 13.89 4.12
CA GLY A 182 -6.97 14.82 4.29
C GLY A 182 -6.05 14.49 5.47
N ASN A 183 -6.18 13.32 6.10
CA ASN A 183 -5.24 12.90 7.14
C ASN A 183 -3.90 12.51 6.51
N ILE A 184 -2.81 13.01 7.08
CA ILE A 184 -1.46 12.83 6.55
C ILE A 184 -0.60 12.02 7.51
N VAL A 185 0.14 11.05 6.98
CA VAL A 185 1.15 10.27 7.72
C VAL A 185 2.43 10.19 6.89
N TYR A 186 3.58 10.39 7.53
CA TYR A 186 4.90 10.30 6.89
C TYR A 186 5.60 9.00 7.25
N SER A 187 6.40 8.48 6.31
CA SER A 187 7.38 7.44 6.58
C SER A 187 8.54 7.99 7.41
N LEU A 188 9.42 7.09 7.86
CA LEU A 188 10.77 7.49 8.23
C LEU A 188 11.50 8.02 6.99
N GLU A 189 12.51 8.87 7.22
CA GLU A 189 13.40 9.34 6.17
C GLU A 189 14.21 8.17 5.61
N LEU A 190 14.35 8.14 4.29
CA LEU A 190 15.04 7.10 3.55
C LEU A 190 16.30 7.72 2.95
N ASP A 191 17.45 7.40 3.53
CA ASP A 191 18.74 7.91 3.06
C ASP A 191 19.42 6.93 2.10
N TYR A 192 19.99 7.47 1.03
CA TYR A 192 20.83 6.74 0.09
C TYR A 192 21.94 7.63 -0.45
N THR A 193 23.19 7.18 -0.34
CA THR A 193 24.33 7.88 -0.93
C THR A 193 24.68 7.23 -2.26
N SER A 194 24.44 7.94 -3.36
CA SER A 194 24.92 7.52 -4.68
C SER A 194 26.41 7.80 -4.76
N THR A 195 27.18 6.76 -5.10
CA THR A 195 28.63 6.82 -5.29
C THR A 195 29.03 6.94 -6.76
N ASP A 196 28.09 7.19 -7.67
CA ASP A 196 28.39 7.34 -9.08
C ASP A 196 29.25 8.61 -9.26
N GLU A 197 30.45 8.52 -9.81
CA GLU A 197 31.27 9.70 -10.03
C GLU A 197 30.53 10.70 -10.95
N PRO A 198 30.57 12.01 -10.66
CA PRO A 198 29.88 12.99 -11.49
C PRO A 198 30.51 12.96 -12.88
N ILE A 199 29.67 12.94 -13.93
CA ILE A 199 30.18 12.95 -15.29
C ILE A 199 30.91 14.26 -15.52
N THR A 200 32.21 14.17 -15.77
CA THR A 200 33.04 15.33 -16.11
C THR A 200 33.10 15.47 -17.62
N PHE A 201 33.53 16.62 -18.11
CA PHE A 201 33.74 16.83 -19.53
C PHE A 201 35.03 17.60 -19.80
N TYR A 202 35.57 17.43 -20.99
CA TYR A 202 36.72 18.18 -21.49
C TYR A 202 36.64 18.35 -23.02
N PRO A 203 37.32 19.35 -23.59
CA PRO A 203 38.00 20.46 -22.93
C PRO A 203 37.04 21.58 -22.50
N LEU A 204 37.46 22.44 -21.56
CA LEU A 204 36.73 23.68 -21.21
C LEU A 204 36.76 24.72 -22.34
N VAL A 205 37.73 24.63 -23.24
CA VAL A 205 37.85 25.44 -24.46
C VAL A 205 37.88 24.49 -25.66
N ALA A 206 36.76 24.38 -26.35
CA ALA A 206 36.53 23.40 -27.40
C ALA A 206 36.65 24.02 -28.80
N THR A 207 37.21 23.25 -29.74
CA THR A 207 37.22 23.61 -31.16
C THR A 207 36.20 22.79 -31.94
N ASN A 208 36.24 21.45 -31.78
CA ASN A 208 35.41 20.55 -32.60
C ASN A 208 34.50 19.63 -31.78
N LYS A 209 34.92 19.22 -30.57
CA LYS A 209 34.15 18.28 -29.75
C LYS A 209 34.35 18.52 -28.25
N LEU A 210 33.38 18.07 -27.48
CA LEU A 210 33.45 17.80 -26.04
C LEU A 210 33.41 16.29 -25.82
N THR A 211 34.14 15.80 -24.83
CA THR A 211 34.14 14.41 -24.39
C THR A 211 33.72 14.34 -22.93
N LEU A 212 32.72 13.53 -22.65
CA LEU A 212 32.23 13.23 -21.31
C LEU A 212 32.99 12.05 -20.72
N SER A 213 33.08 11.95 -19.40
CA SER A 213 33.70 10.79 -18.72
C SER A 213 32.89 9.50 -18.93
N ASP A 214 31.56 9.62 -19.08
CA ASP A 214 30.67 8.52 -19.44
C ASP A 214 29.49 8.98 -20.32
N THR A 215 28.73 8.02 -20.85
CA THR A 215 27.56 8.25 -21.70
C THR A 215 26.40 8.83 -20.89
N THR A 216 25.87 9.97 -21.30
CA THR A 216 24.68 10.56 -20.67
C THR A 216 23.92 11.48 -21.63
N SER A 217 22.68 11.80 -21.27
CA SER A 217 21.90 12.83 -21.96
C SER A 217 22.47 14.22 -21.69
N TYR A 218 22.56 15.05 -22.73
CA TYR A 218 23.10 16.40 -22.64
C TYR A 218 22.24 17.41 -23.40
N ALA A 219 22.30 18.67 -22.95
CA ALA A 219 21.73 19.81 -23.66
C ALA A 219 22.68 21.02 -23.60
N ILE A 220 23.07 21.59 -24.74
CA ILE A 220 23.89 22.79 -24.83
C ILE A 220 22.99 24.00 -25.07
N THR A 221 23.18 25.04 -24.26
CA THR A 221 22.55 26.34 -24.45
C THR A 221 23.58 27.42 -24.74
N ASP A 222 23.21 28.45 -25.51
CA ASP A 222 24.02 29.66 -25.67
C ASP A 222 24.06 30.49 -24.37
N TYR A 223 24.78 31.62 -24.41
CA TYR A 223 24.87 32.57 -23.30
C TYR A 223 23.49 33.10 -22.84
N TYR A 224 22.53 33.22 -23.75
CA TYR A 224 21.17 33.70 -23.45
C TYR A 224 20.23 32.58 -22.95
N GLY A 225 20.72 31.35 -22.82
CA GLY A 225 19.94 30.19 -22.39
C GLY A 225 19.10 29.56 -23.49
N LYS A 226 19.28 29.95 -24.76
CA LYS A 226 18.61 29.29 -25.89
C LYS A 226 19.26 27.95 -26.15
N LEU A 227 18.45 26.90 -26.27
CA LEU A 227 18.90 25.57 -26.65
C LEU A 227 19.50 25.58 -28.06
N VAL A 228 20.74 25.13 -28.20
CA VAL A 228 21.45 25.04 -29.49
C VAL A 228 21.76 23.60 -29.90
N LYS A 229 21.88 22.67 -28.95
CA LYS A 229 22.09 21.24 -29.23
C LYS A 229 21.58 20.37 -28.08
N GLN A 230 21.11 19.17 -28.38
CA GLN A 230 20.78 18.14 -27.38
C GLN A 230 21.02 16.74 -27.95
N GLY A 231 21.22 15.76 -27.07
CA GLY A 231 21.40 14.36 -27.47
C GLY A 231 21.79 13.47 -26.30
N GLU A 232 22.23 12.27 -26.62
CA GLU A 232 22.78 11.30 -25.67
C GLU A 232 24.07 10.72 -26.25
N GLY A 233 25.11 10.60 -25.43
CA GLY A 233 26.39 10.09 -25.90
C GLY A 233 27.54 10.49 -24.99
N LYS A 234 28.72 9.92 -25.28
CA LYS A 234 29.98 10.26 -24.62
C LYS A 234 30.76 11.36 -25.35
N GLU A 235 30.56 11.52 -26.64
CA GLU A 235 31.17 12.57 -27.45
C GLU A 235 30.10 13.51 -28.03
N ILE A 236 30.38 14.82 -27.99
CA ILE A 236 29.48 15.87 -28.48
C ILE A 236 30.24 16.70 -29.51
N THR A 237 29.87 16.60 -30.78
CA THR A 237 30.40 17.48 -31.82
C THR A 237 29.86 18.90 -31.62
N VAL A 238 30.74 19.90 -31.67
CA VAL A 238 30.40 21.33 -31.52
C VAL A 238 31.00 22.19 -32.63
N SER A 239 31.54 21.59 -33.69
CA SER A 239 32.19 22.28 -34.81
C SER A 239 31.29 23.28 -35.53
N GLU A 240 29.99 23.02 -35.53
CA GLU A 240 28.95 23.86 -36.15
C GLU A 240 28.56 25.09 -35.32
N LEU A 241 29.00 25.17 -34.06
CA LEU A 241 28.71 26.30 -33.18
C LEU A 241 29.66 27.47 -33.48
N SER A 242 29.11 28.68 -33.52
CA SER A 242 29.89 29.91 -33.61
C SER A 242 30.77 30.10 -32.38
N PRO A 243 31.96 30.73 -32.49
CA PRO A 243 32.80 31.05 -31.35
C PRO A 243 32.04 31.86 -30.29
N GLY A 244 32.22 31.50 -29.01
CA GLY A 244 31.49 32.14 -27.92
C GLY A 244 31.42 31.29 -26.65
N GLU A 245 30.71 31.82 -25.65
CA GLU A 245 30.45 31.12 -24.38
C GLU A 245 29.16 30.31 -24.47
N TYR A 246 29.22 29.07 -23.99
CA TYR A 246 28.10 28.14 -23.97
C TYR A 246 28.01 27.44 -22.62
N TYR A 247 26.86 26.83 -22.38
CA TYR A 247 26.61 26.04 -21.18
C TYR A 247 26.17 24.62 -21.56
N LEU A 248 26.87 23.63 -21.03
CA LEU A 248 26.54 22.21 -21.12
C LEU A 248 25.69 21.82 -19.90
N ASN A 249 24.47 21.36 -20.14
CA ASN A 249 23.59 20.82 -19.12
C ASN A 249 23.70 19.29 -19.13
N ILE A 250 24.27 18.71 -18.07
CA ILE A 250 24.45 17.27 -17.87
C ILE A 250 24.15 16.91 -16.41
N GLN A 251 23.46 15.80 -16.16
CA GLN A 251 23.11 15.36 -14.79
C GLN A 251 22.54 16.47 -13.89
N ASN A 252 21.62 17.29 -14.42
CA ASN A 252 21.04 18.46 -13.73
C ASN A 252 22.06 19.55 -13.28
N ARG A 253 23.29 19.51 -13.80
CA ARG A 253 24.31 20.55 -13.63
C ARG A 253 24.44 21.36 -14.90
N LYS A 254 24.75 22.65 -14.74
CA LYS A 254 25.02 23.58 -15.83
C LYS A 254 26.48 24.00 -15.77
N GLU A 255 27.27 23.52 -16.71
CA GLU A 255 28.71 23.69 -16.76
C GLU A 255 29.10 24.62 -17.92
N LYS A 256 30.05 25.54 -17.71
CA LYS A 256 30.47 26.50 -18.74
C LYS A 256 31.59 25.93 -19.61
N PHE A 257 31.52 26.16 -20.92
CA PHE A 257 32.65 25.96 -21.84
C PHE A 257 32.71 27.08 -22.89
N VAL A 258 33.87 27.24 -23.51
CA VAL A 258 34.10 28.25 -24.56
C VAL A 258 34.35 27.54 -25.89
N LYS A 259 33.62 27.94 -26.93
CA LYS A 259 33.89 27.55 -28.32
C LYS A 259 34.87 28.53 -28.95
N ARG A 260 35.98 28.01 -29.49
CA ARG A 260 36.92 28.76 -30.34
C ARG A 260 36.55 28.72 -31.80
#